data_AF-A0A821UKL3-F1
#
_entry.id   AF-A0A821UKL3-F1
#
_cell.length_a   1.000
_cell.length_b   1.000
_cell.length_c   1.000
_cell.angle_alpha   90.00
_cell.angle_beta   90.00
_cell.angle_gamma   90.00
#
_symmetry.space_group_name_H-M   'P 1'
#
loop_
_entity.id
_entity.type
_entity.pdbx_description
1 polymer ?
#
loop_
_entity_poly.entity_id
_entity_poly.type
_entity_poly.pdbx_seq_one_letter_code
_entity_poly.pdbx_strand_id
1 'polypeptide(L)'
;MCDTFYVTPASELEKLEDWKKPLAFQAAHHHENLNVPDSVEVEWRLRDRMKTVSVALVMCLHIGVDPPDVVKSNPCSKLECWIDPFSMTPRRALETIAAELQRQYERWQSKARYKSSLDPTQEDIKKLCMTLRRNAREERILFHYNGHGVPRPTANGEIWVFNKNFTQYIPLSLYDLQKWMSSPSIYVFDCSHAGVVLNLFVKFAEQIDKELEEARRNIVQSTFPTSTSTHTTSQIAPLLPTSSPIHDILLGACSENELLPMNPELPADLFTSCLTTPIRIALRWYVLQKNISRLNPHIDQEMIDKIPGTVTDRKSMLGELNWIFTAVTDTIAWNSLPKDTFQRLFRQDLLVASLFRNFLLAERIMRSYGCHVCSRPALPPMFEHRLWLVNFDRFFFLLMR
;
A
#
# COMPACT_ATOMS: atom_id res chain seq x y z
N MET A 1 46.74 84.30 17.28
CA MET A 1 46.79 85.27 16.17
C MET A 1 46.55 84.47 14.90
N CYS A 2 45.40 84.73 14.25
CA CYS A 2 45.08 84.71 12.81
C CYS A 2 45.98 83.85 11.89
N ASP A 3 45.53 83.02 10.96
CA ASP A 3 44.25 82.72 10.29
C ASP A 3 44.40 81.28 9.73
N THR A 4 43.43 80.50 9.24
CA THR A 4 42.47 80.78 8.16
C THR A 4 41.61 79.52 8.03
N PHE A 5 40.28 79.63 8.17
CA PHE A 5 39.38 78.58 7.70
C PHE A 5 39.31 78.69 6.17
N TYR A 6 39.91 77.75 5.46
CA TYR A 6 39.64 77.59 4.03
C TYR A 6 38.23 77.01 3.89
N VAL A 7 37.26 77.88 3.63
CA VAL A 7 35.99 77.46 3.02
C VAL A 7 36.31 77.13 1.58
N THR A 8 36.35 75.84 1.25
CA THR A 8 36.46 75.38 -0.14
C THR A 8 35.30 75.94 -0.95
N PRO A 9 35.52 76.51 -2.14
CA PRO A 9 34.45 77.00 -2.99
C PRO A 9 33.48 75.86 -3.33
N ALA A 10 32.17 76.11 -3.29
CA ALA A 10 31.13 75.14 -3.65
C ALA A 10 31.29 74.52 -5.05
N SER A 11 32.17 75.06 -5.89
CA SER A 11 32.53 74.54 -7.22
C SER A 11 33.52 73.35 -7.21
N GLU A 12 34.08 72.95 -6.06
CA GLU A 12 34.90 71.73 -5.95
C GLU A 12 34.10 70.51 -5.44
N LEU A 13 32.92 70.73 -4.83
CA LEU A 13 32.03 69.65 -4.40
C LEU A 13 31.35 68.93 -5.58
N GLU A 14 31.21 69.61 -6.73
CA GLU A 14 30.58 69.05 -7.95
C GLU A 14 31.50 68.12 -8.77
N LYS A 15 32.78 67.95 -8.40
CA LYS A 15 33.72 67.06 -9.12
C LYS A 15 34.12 65.79 -8.34
N LEU A 16 33.61 65.60 -7.13
CA LEU A 16 33.84 64.39 -6.36
C LEU A 16 32.66 63.44 -6.53
N GLU A 17 32.65 62.71 -7.65
CA GLU A 17 31.76 61.56 -7.86
C GLU A 17 32.22 60.36 -7.00
N ASP A 18 32.48 60.57 -5.70
CA ASP A 18 33.05 59.58 -4.81
C ASP A 18 32.15 58.34 -4.68
N TRP A 19 30.84 58.51 -4.76
CA TRP A 19 29.87 57.43 -4.80
C TRP A 19 29.95 56.57 -6.07
N LYS A 20 30.56 57.08 -7.15
CA LYS A 20 30.84 56.31 -8.38
C LYS A 20 32.19 55.60 -8.34
N LYS A 21 33.03 55.88 -7.34
CA LYS A 21 34.30 55.16 -7.19
C LYS A 21 34.00 53.74 -6.70
N PRO A 22 34.54 52.71 -7.37
CA PRO A 22 34.36 51.34 -6.93
C PRO A 22 35.04 51.16 -5.57
N LEU A 23 34.28 50.69 -4.58
CA LEU A 23 34.83 50.37 -3.27
C LEU A 23 35.64 49.07 -3.36
N ALA A 24 36.95 49.17 -3.14
CA ALA A 24 37.82 48.01 -3.07
C ALA A 24 37.49 47.18 -1.82
N PHE A 25 37.62 45.86 -1.94
CA PHE A 25 37.45 44.90 -0.85
C PHE A 25 36.06 44.85 -0.19
N GLN A 26 34.98 45.19 -0.92
CA GLN A 26 33.58 45.12 -0.41
C GLN A 26 32.80 43.87 -0.81
N ALA A 27 33.38 42.98 -1.62
CA ALA A 27 32.78 41.69 -1.90
C ALA A 27 32.62 40.84 -0.63
N ALA A 28 31.59 39.98 -0.58
CA ALA A 28 31.22 39.16 0.57
C ALA A 28 32.41 38.40 1.21
N HIS A 29 33.28 37.82 0.38
CA HIS A 29 34.47 37.07 0.83
C HIS A 29 35.54 37.90 1.55
N HIS A 30 35.42 39.23 1.58
CA HIS A 30 36.31 40.12 2.35
C HIS A 30 35.76 40.44 3.75
N HIS A 31 34.46 40.25 3.97
CA HIS A 31 33.77 40.60 5.22
C HIS A 31 33.21 39.37 5.95
N GLU A 32 32.90 38.31 5.22
CA GLU A 32 32.41 37.05 5.77
C GLU A 32 33.58 36.15 6.13
N ASN A 33 33.58 35.62 7.36
CA ASN A 33 34.44 34.49 7.70
C ASN A 33 34.01 33.30 6.84
N LEU A 34 34.87 32.89 5.91
CA LEU A 34 34.71 31.71 5.05
C LEU A 34 34.86 30.40 5.84
N ASN A 35 34.18 30.28 6.98
CA ASN A 35 34.08 29.01 7.68
C ASN A 35 33.28 28.07 6.78
N VAL A 36 33.89 26.95 6.41
CA VAL A 36 33.17 25.87 5.73
C VAL A 36 32.02 25.46 6.65
N PRO A 37 30.76 25.59 6.21
CA PRO A 37 29.64 25.15 7.03
C PRO A 37 29.83 23.67 7.38
N ASP A 38 29.62 23.30 8.64
CA ASP A 38 29.63 21.90 9.03
C ASP A 38 28.72 21.12 8.09
N SER A 39 29.20 19.99 7.57
CA SER A 39 28.42 19.20 6.62
C SER A 39 27.15 18.71 7.32
N VAL A 40 26.01 19.29 6.94
CA VAL A 40 24.71 18.81 7.38
C VAL A 40 24.52 17.41 6.80
N GLU A 41 24.37 16.40 7.65
CA GLU A 41 24.07 15.04 7.20
C GLU A 41 22.67 15.02 6.59
N VAL A 42 22.59 14.99 5.26
CA VAL A 42 21.30 14.98 4.55
C VAL A 42 20.83 13.55 4.34
N GLU A 43 19.88 13.12 5.16
CA GLU A 43 19.25 11.79 5.04
C GLU A 43 18.20 11.75 3.91
N TRP A 44 18.64 11.77 2.65
CA TRP A 44 17.76 11.59 1.48
C TRP A 44 17.87 10.20 0.84
N ARG A 45 18.96 9.46 1.13
CA ARG A 45 19.19 8.13 0.57
C ARG A 45 18.35 7.09 1.30
N LEU A 46 17.58 6.32 0.54
CA LEU A 46 17.04 5.06 1.05
C LEU A 46 18.19 4.13 1.38
N ARG A 47 18.34 3.77 2.66
CA ARG A 47 19.39 2.86 3.12
C ARG A 47 19.06 1.41 2.75
N ASP A 48 17.79 1.00 2.86
CA ASP A 48 17.34 -0.38 2.59
C ASP A 48 16.31 -0.45 1.46
N ARG A 49 16.72 -0.94 0.29
CA ARG A 49 15.78 -1.34 -0.77
C ARG A 49 15.19 -2.71 -0.43
N MET A 50 13.87 -2.80 -0.48
CA MET A 50 13.12 -4.03 -0.20
C MET A 50 12.42 -4.49 -1.48
N LYS A 51 12.27 -5.80 -1.67
CA LYS A 51 11.50 -6.30 -2.81
C LYS A 51 10.49 -7.36 -2.37
N THR A 52 9.26 -7.23 -2.87
CA THR A 52 8.29 -8.31 -2.80
C THR A 52 8.59 -9.33 -3.89
N VAL A 53 9.03 -10.53 -3.48
CA VAL A 53 9.47 -11.59 -4.40
C VAL A 53 8.47 -12.72 -4.57
N SER A 54 7.51 -12.85 -3.65
CA SER A 54 6.47 -13.89 -3.70
C SER A 54 5.11 -13.32 -3.32
N VAL A 55 4.06 -13.87 -3.93
CA VAL A 55 2.66 -13.49 -3.70
C VAL A 55 1.82 -14.75 -3.51
N ALA A 56 1.18 -14.85 -2.35
CA ALA A 56 0.15 -15.84 -2.03
C ALA A 56 -1.24 -15.24 -2.29
N LEU A 57 -2.04 -15.89 -3.12
CA LEU A 57 -3.43 -15.52 -3.40
C LEU A 57 -4.34 -16.59 -2.79
N VAL A 58 -4.92 -16.29 -1.63
CA VAL A 58 -5.83 -17.19 -0.90
C VAL A 58 -7.26 -16.73 -1.14
N MET A 59 -7.99 -17.53 -1.93
CA MET A 59 -9.36 -17.23 -2.34
C MET A 59 -10.31 -18.17 -1.61
N CYS A 60 -11.15 -17.63 -0.72
CA CYS A 60 -12.18 -18.36 0.00
C CYS A 60 -13.55 -17.86 -0.45
N LEU A 61 -14.03 -18.32 -1.60
CA LEU A 61 -15.22 -17.80 -2.29
C LEU A 61 -16.43 -18.73 -2.24
N HIS A 62 -16.24 -20.05 -2.15
CA HIS A 62 -17.32 -21.06 -2.13
C HIS A 62 -18.49 -20.72 -3.07
N ILE A 63 -18.18 -20.52 -4.35
CA ILE A 63 -19.11 -19.92 -5.32
C ILE A 63 -20.44 -20.67 -5.35
N GLY A 64 -21.53 -19.92 -5.13
CA GLY A 64 -22.90 -20.44 -5.09
C GLY A 64 -23.43 -20.79 -3.70
N VAL A 65 -22.60 -20.70 -2.66
CA VAL A 65 -23.00 -20.93 -1.27
C VAL A 65 -22.64 -19.70 -0.44
N ASP A 66 -23.65 -19.00 0.07
CA ASP A 66 -23.44 -17.84 0.93
C ASP A 66 -23.11 -18.25 2.37
N PRO A 67 -22.18 -17.57 3.05
CA PRO A 67 -21.88 -17.84 4.44
C PRO A 67 -23.07 -17.43 5.35
N PRO A 68 -23.24 -18.10 6.50
CA PRO A 68 -24.45 -17.99 7.33
C PRO A 68 -24.66 -16.59 7.95
N ASP A 69 -23.63 -15.76 8.02
CA ASP A 69 -23.63 -14.47 8.70
C ASP A 69 -23.70 -13.27 7.74
N VAL A 70 -23.85 -13.53 6.43
CA VAL A 70 -24.00 -12.50 5.38
C VAL A 70 -25.35 -12.65 4.72
N VAL A 71 -26.23 -11.66 4.92
CA VAL A 71 -27.50 -11.57 4.21
C VAL A 71 -27.30 -10.72 2.96
N LYS A 72 -27.33 -11.33 1.77
CA LYS A 72 -27.21 -10.62 0.50
C LYS A 72 -28.54 -10.00 0.08
N SER A 73 -28.50 -8.76 -0.39
CA SER A 73 -29.64 -8.14 -1.07
C SER A 73 -29.91 -8.79 -2.43
N ASN A 74 -31.10 -8.62 -2.98
CA ASN A 74 -31.39 -8.96 -4.38
C ASN A 74 -31.93 -7.71 -5.09
N PRO A 75 -31.20 -7.11 -6.04
CA PRO A 75 -29.87 -7.50 -6.55
C PRO A 75 -28.71 -7.19 -5.57
N CYS A 76 -27.55 -7.82 -5.77
CA CYS A 76 -26.30 -7.58 -5.03
C CYS A 76 -25.10 -7.52 -5.98
N SER A 77 -23.97 -7.01 -5.48
CA SER A 77 -22.65 -7.08 -6.12
C SER A 77 -22.20 -8.54 -6.28
N LYS A 78 -21.83 -8.93 -7.51
CA LYS A 78 -21.45 -10.33 -7.82
C LYS A 78 -20.08 -10.49 -8.47
N LEU A 79 -19.59 -9.47 -9.17
CA LEU A 79 -18.35 -9.60 -9.92
C LEU A 79 -17.17 -9.78 -8.97
N GLU A 80 -16.34 -10.76 -9.24
CA GLU A 80 -15.08 -11.02 -8.54
C GLU A 80 -13.97 -10.94 -9.57
N CYS A 81 -12.98 -10.07 -9.36
CA CYS A 81 -11.90 -9.79 -10.30
C CYS A 81 -12.43 -9.49 -11.71
N TRP A 82 -13.58 -8.80 -11.78
CA TRP A 82 -14.31 -8.46 -13.00
C TRP A 82 -14.90 -9.63 -13.80
N ILE A 83 -15.05 -10.79 -13.17
CA ILE A 83 -15.66 -11.98 -13.74
C ILE A 83 -16.99 -12.22 -13.03
N ASP A 84 -18.03 -12.55 -13.78
CA ASP A 84 -19.28 -13.05 -13.19
C ASP A 84 -19.10 -14.52 -12.80
N PRO A 85 -19.06 -14.86 -11.50
CA PRO A 85 -18.84 -16.23 -11.05
C PRO A 85 -19.98 -17.18 -11.44
N PHE A 86 -21.16 -16.66 -11.76
CA PHE A 86 -22.34 -17.45 -12.16
C PHE A 86 -22.44 -17.68 -13.68
N SER A 87 -21.56 -17.06 -14.47
CA SER A 87 -21.50 -17.25 -15.93
C SER A 87 -20.90 -18.61 -16.35
N MET A 88 -20.32 -19.36 -15.41
CA MET A 88 -19.68 -20.66 -15.65
C MET A 88 -19.81 -21.57 -14.43
N THR A 89 -19.27 -22.79 -14.52
CA THR A 89 -19.30 -23.72 -13.37
C THR A 89 -18.47 -23.17 -12.20
N PRO A 90 -18.89 -23.36 -10.92
CA PRO A 90 -18.21 -22.78 -9.75
C PRO A 90 -16.71 -23.03 -9.72
N ARG A 91 -16.27 -24.26 -10.02
CA ARG A 91 -14.84 -24.61 -10.09
C ARG A 91 -14.09 -23.81 -11.15
N ARG A 92 -14.64 -23.71 -12.37
CA ARG A 92 -14.01 -22.97 -13.47
C ARG A 92 -14.01 -21.46 -13.19
N ALA A 93 -15.07 -20.95 -12.56
CA ALA A 93 -15.15 -19.56 -12.13
C ALA A 93 -14.01 -19.25 -11.15
N LEU A 94 -13.83 -20.07 -10.12
CA LEU A 94 -12.78 -19.90 -9.12
C LEU A 94 -11.37 -19.92 -9.72
N GLU A 95 -11.09 -20.86 -10.64
CA GLU A 95 -9.82 -20.94 -11.37
C GLU A 95 -9.59 -19.68 -12.25
N THR A 96 -10.63 -19.20 -12.93
CA THR A 96 -10.57 -18.02 -13.81
C THR A 96 -10.35 -16.74 -12.99
N ILE A 97 -11.08 -16.58 -11.88
CA ILE A 97 -10.95 -15.45 -10.96
C ILE A 97 -9.52 -15.37 -10.40
N ALA A 98 -8.96 -16.48 -9.95
CA ALA A 98 -7.60 -16.50 -9.41
C ALA A 98 -6.53 -16.21 -10.48
N ALA A 99 -6.70 -16.73 -11.69
CA ALA A 99 -5.79 -16.42 -12.81
C ALA A 99 -5.86 -14.93 -13.18
N GLU A 100 -7.05 -14.34 -13.16
CA GLU A 100 -7.24 -12.92 -13.43
C GLU A 100 -6.66 -12.06 -12.30
N LEU A 101 -6.87 -12.40 -11.02
CA LEU A 101 -6.24 -11.70 -9.89
C LEU A 101 -4.71 -11.74 -9.97
N GLN A 102 -4.14 -12.90 -10.29
CA GLN A 102 -2.71 -13.03 -10.53
C GLN A 102 -2.24 -12.07 -11.63
N ARG A 103 -2.92 -12.07 -12.78
CA ARG A 103 -2.61 -11.17 -13.91
C ARG A 103 -2.69 -9.69 -13.51
N GLN A 104 -3.64 -9.32 -12.66
CA GLN A 104 -3.77 -7.95 -12.16
C GLN A 104 -2.58 -7.56 -11.27
N TYR A 105 -2.13 -8.45 -10.39
CA TYR A 105 -0.93 -8.19 -9.58
C TYR A 105 0.37 -8.21 -10.39
N GLU A 106 0.48 -9.07 -11.41
CA GLU A 106 1.65 -9.16 -12.31
C GLU A 106 1.93 -7.85 -13.04
N ARG A 107 0.90 -7.01 -13.26
CA ARG A 107 1.06 -5.65 -13.80
C ARG A 107 1.89 -4.75 -12.87
N TRP A 108 1.81 -4.96 -11.56
CA TRP A 108 2.55 -4.18 -10.55
C TRP A 108 3.90 -4.81 -10.20
N GLN A 109 4.00 -6.15 -10.24
CA GLN A 109 5.23 -6.88 -9.93
C GLN A 109 5.40 -8.14 -10.80
N SER A 110 5.76 -7.96 -12.07
CA SER A 110 5.85 -9.06 -13.04
C SER A 110 6.90 -10.13 -12.73
N LYS A 111 7.89 -9.83 -11.87
CA LYS A 111 8.99 -10.74 -11.55
C LYS A 111 8.80 -11.54 -10.25
N ALA A 112 7.67 -11.36 -9.55
CA ALA A 112 7.38 -12.15 -8.35
C ALA A 112 6.90 -13.56 -8.70
N ARG A 113 7.04 -14.47 -7.74
CA ARG A 113 6.46 -15.81 -7.81
C ARG A 113 5.04 -15.79 -7.25
N TYR A 114 4.07 -16.08 -8.12
CA TYR A 114 2.67 -16.16 -7.75
C TYR A 114 2.25 -17.60 -7.41
N LYS A 115 1.47 -17.75 -6.34
CA LYS A 115 0.87 -19.01 -5.92
C LYS A 115 -0.55 -18.79 -5.41
N SER A 116 -1.52 -19.40 -6.09
CA SER A 116 -2.93 -19.34 -5.71
C SER A 116 -3.34 -20.57 -4.93
N SER A 117 -4.21 -20.38 -3.94
CA SER A 117 -4.83 -21.42 -3.12
C SER A 117 -6.33 -21.17 -3.13
N LEU A 118 -7.08 -22.11 -3.72
CA LEU A 118 -8.47 -21.94 -4.09
C LEU A 118 -9.35 -22.77 -3.14
N ASP A 119 -10.23 -22.09 -2.41
CA ASP A 119 -11.01 -22.63 -1.29
C ASP A 119 -10.18 -23.61 -0.41
N PRO A 120 -9.06 -23.15 0.17
CA PRO A 120 -8.08 -24.05 0.76
C PRO A 120 -8.45 -24.55 2.15
N THR A 121 -7.75 -25.60 2.58
CA THR A 121 -7.71 -26.01 3.98
C THR A 121 -6.61 -25.29 4.76
N GLN A 122 -6.68 -25.34 6.09
CA GLN A 122 -5.63 -24.82 6.97
C GLN A 122 -4.24 -25.39 6.64
N GLU A 123 -4.16 -26.68 6.31
CA GLU A 123 -2.90 -27.35 5.98
C GLU A 123 -2.34 -26.86 4.64
N ASP A 124 -3.21 -26.55 3.67
CA ASP A 124 -2.79 -25.99 2.38
C ASP A 124 -2.18 -24.60 2.56
N ILE A 125 -2.80 -23.75 3.39
CA ILE A 125 -2.28 -22.42 3.72
C ILE A 125 -0.96 -22.51 4.48
N LYS A 126 -0.86 -23.40 5.47
CA LYS A 126 0.39 -23.62 6.20
C LYS A 126 1.54 -24.01 5.26
N LYS A 127 1.32 -25.00 4.40
CA LYS A 127 2.31 -25.44 3.40
C LYS A 127 2.68 -24.31 2.44
N LEU A 128 1.70 -23.53 1.99
CA LEU A 128 1.92 -22.38 1.11
C LEU A 128 2.82 -21.33 1.77
N CYS A 129 2.45 -20.85 2.96
CA CYS A 129 3.16 -19.81 3.68
C CYS A 129 4.61 -20.24 3.99
N MET A 130 4.79 -21.43 4.56
CA MET A 130 6.12 -21.96 4.90
C MET A 130 7.00 -22.16 3.65
N THR A 131 6.41 -22.61 2.54
CA THR A 131 7.15 -22.78 1.28
C THR A 131 7.58 -21.44 0.70
N LEU A 132 6.70 -20.43 0.70
CA LEU A 132 7.05 -19.10 0.20
C LEU A 132 8.10 -18.42 1.07
N ARG A 133 7.97 -18.47 2.42
CA ARG A 133 8.97 -17.91 3.33
C ARG A 133 10.34 -18.54 3.14
N ARG A 134 10.42 -19.88 3.09
CA ARG A 134 11.68 -20.58 2.83
C ARG A 134 12.36 -20.11 1.53
N ASN A 135 11.58 -19.82 0.50
CA ASN A 135 12.12 -19.37 -0.79
C ASN A 135 12.47 -17.88 -0.82
N ALA A 136 11.71 -17.03 -0.12
CA ALA A 136 11.92 -15.58 -0.09
C ALA A 136 13.09 -15.16 0.82
N ARG A 137 13.46 -15.99 1.80
CA ARG A 137 14.48 -15.66 2.81
C ARG A 137 14.10 -14.36 3.53
N GLU A 138 14.88 -13.31 3.35
CA GLU A 138 14.72 -11.98 3.96
C GLU A 138 13.91 -11.01 3.09
N GLU A 139 13.50 -11.42 1.90
CA GLU A 139 12.67 -10.60 1.02
C GLU A 139 11.19 -10.63 1.42
N ARG A 140 10.43 -9.65 0.93
CA ARG A 140 9.02 -9.49 1.30
C ARG A 140 8.12 -10.50 0.57
N ILE A 141 7.09 -10.98 1.28
CA ILE A 141 6.01 -11.79 0.71
C ILE A 141 4.69 -11.03 0.84
N LEU A 142 3.87 -11.03 -0.21
CA LEU A 142 2.49 -10.58 -0.14
C LEU A 142 1.56 -11.76 0.14
N PHE A 143 0.68 -11.60 1.12
CA PHE A 143 -0.43 -12.51 1.39
C PHE A 143 -1.76 -11.78 1.13
N HIS A 144 -2.46 -12.20 0.08
CA HIS A 144 -3.79 -11.70 -0.24
C HIS A 144 -4.82 -12.73 0.21
N TYR A 145 -5.77 -12.31 1.04
CA TYR A 145 -6.90 -13.12 1.49
C TYR A 145 -8.20 -12.46 1.06
N ASN A 146 -8.97 -13.17 0.24
CA ASN A 146 -10.35 -12.83 -0.08
C ASN A 146 -11.27 -13.82 0.65
N GLY A 147 -12.09 -13.29 1.57
CA GLY A 147 -12.94 -14.06 2.47
C GLY A 147 -14.43 -13.94 2.22
N HIS A 148 -14.88 -13.74 0.97
CA HIS A 148 -16.28 -13.46 0.66
C HIS A 148 -17.23 -14.67 0.77
N GLY A 149 -16.71 -15.89 0.68
CA GLY A 149 -17.47 -17.15 0.76
C GLY A 149 -17.48 -17.80 2.13
N VAL A 150 -16.92 -17.13 3.14
CA VAL A 150 -16.76 -17.63 4.51
C VAL A 150 -17.28 -16.62 5.53
N PRO A 151 -17.54 -17.05 6.79
CA PRO A 151 -17.98 -16.12 7.82
C PRO A 151 -16.98 -14.99 8.09
N ARG A 152 -17.47 -13.94 8.74
CA ARG A 152 -16.63 -12.81 9.17
C ARG A 152 -15.55 -13.26 10.16
N PRO A 153 -14.38 -12.59 10.16
CA PRO A 153 -13.33 -12.81 11.16
C PRO A 153 -13.85 -12.65 12.59
N THR A 154 -13.30 -13.44 13.51
CA THR A 154 -13.75 -13.46 14.92
C THR A 154 -12.94 -12.50 15.78
N ALA A 155 -13.52 -12.07 16.90
CA ALA A 155 -12.81 -11.28 17.92
C ALA A 155 -11.66 -12.06 18.60
N ASN A 156 -11.62 -13.39 18.44
CA ASN A 156 -10.55 -14.24 18.96
C ASN A 156 -9.29 -14.23 18.07
N GLY A 157 -9.35 -13.60 16.90
CA GLY A 157 -8.22 -13.52 15.99
C GLY A 157 -8.16 -14.70 15.05
N GLU A 158 -9.29 -15.06 14.48
CA GLU A 158 -9.43 -16.13 13.51
C GLU A 158 -10.03 -15.60 12.21
N ILE A 159 -9.49 -16.06 11.08
CA ILE A 159 -10.13 -15.98 9.76
C ILE A 159 -10.62 -17.37 9.36
N TRP A 160 -11.49 -17.46 8.38
CA TRP A 160 -12.15 -18.73 8.06
C TRP A 160 -11.64 -19.32 6.74
N VAL A 161 -11.53 -20.65 6.73
CA VAL A 161 -11.13 -21.46 5.57
C VAL A 161 -12.01 -22.70 5.52
N PHE A 162 -11.76 -23.65 4.61
CA PHE A 162 -12.61 -24.83 4.45
C PHE A 162 -11.98 -26.10 5.03
N ASN A 163 -12.82 -27.10 5.28
CA ASN A 163 -12.35 -28.48 5.34
C ASN A 163 -12.31 -29.10 3.93
N LYS A 164 -11.69 -30.28 3.79
CA LYS A 164 -11.52 -30.96 2.49
C LYS A 164 -12.83 -31.26 1.76
N ASN A 165 -13.93 -31.40 2.51
CA ASN A 165 -15.23 -31.81 1.99
C ASN A 165 -16.19 -30.62 1.80
N PHE A 166 -15.75 -29.38 2.08
CA PHE A 166 -16.57 -28.16 2.02
C PHE A 166 -17.86 -28.23 2.85
N THR A 167 -17.85 -29.00 3.94
CA THR A 167 -19.01 -29.14 4.84
C THR A 167 -18.97 -28.20 6.03
N GLN A 168 -17.79 -27.70 6.39
CA GLN A 168 -17.57 -26.86 7.55
C GLN A 168 -16.56 -25.76 7.24
N TYR A 169 -16.81 -24.59 7.83
CA TYR A 169 -15.82 -23.53 7.95
C TYR A 169 -14.87 -23.87 9.11
N ILE A 170 -13.57 -23.80 8.84
CA ILE A 170 -12.51 -24.11 9.81
C ILE A 170 -11.84 -22.79 10.21
N PRO A 171 -11.73 -22.48 11.51
CA PRO A 171 -11.03 -21.29 11.95
C PRO A 171 -9.52 -21.44 11.76
N LEU A 172 -8.88 -20.41 11.22
CA LEU A 172 -7.45 -20.26 11.06
C LEU A 172 -6.98 -19.12 11.96
N SER A 173 -6.12 -19.45 12.94
CA SER A 173 -5.50 -18.49 13.84
C SER A 173 -4.60 -17.50 13.09
N LEU A 174 -4.82 -16.20 13.32
CA LEU A 174 -3.98 -15.14 12.76
C LEU A 174 -2.55 -15.18 13.31
N TYR A 175 -2.40 -15.60 14.57
CA TYR A 175 -1.11 -15.79 15.21
C TYR A 175 -0.29 -16.87 14.50
N ASP A 176 -0.92 -18.01 14.16
CA ASP A 176 -0.26 -19.07 13.41
C ASP A 176 0.11 -18.64 11.99
N LEU A 177 -0.80 -17.95 11.31
CA LEU A 177 -0.56 -17.38 9.99
C LEU A 177 0.67 -16.46 10.00
N GLN A 178 0.76 -15.56 10.98
CA GLN A 178 1.90 -14.64 11.14
C GLN A 178 3.22 -15.39 11.40
N LYS A 179 3.19 -16.47 12.19
CA LYS A 179 4.37 -17.34 12.41
C LYS A 179 4.79 -18.06 11.13
N TRP A 180 3.86 -18.58 10.33
CA TRP A 180 4.20 -19.29 9.08
C TRP A 180 4.72 -18.35 7.99
N MET A 181 4.11 -17.17 7.89
CA MET A 181 4.52 -16.15 6.94
C MET A 181 5.83 -15.50 7.34
N SER A 182 6.08 -15.30 8.63
CA SER A 182 7.23 -14.57 9.17
C SER A 182 7.42 -13.19 8.53
N SER A 183 8.48 -12.48 8.88
CA SER A 183 8.77 -11.14 8.38
C SER A 183 9.98 -11.14 7.45
N PRO A 184 10.08 -10.18 6.51
CA PRO A 184 9.11 -9.11 6.23
C PRO A 184 7.92 -9.58 5.36
N SER A 185 6.72 -9.10 5.66
CA SER A 185 5.49 -9.45 4.93
C SER A 185 4.57 -8.24 4.69
N ILE A 186 3.67 -8.37 3.72
CA ILE A 186 2.53 -7.47 3.50
C ILE A 186 1.26 -8.31 3.35
N TYR A 187 0.17 -7.86 3.96
CA TYR A 187 -1.10 -8.57 3.99
C TYR A 187 -2.22 -7.69 3.42
N VAL A 188 -3.11 -8.29 2.63
CA VAL A 188 -4.32 -7.67 2.09
C VAL A 188 -5.51 -8.54 2.48
N PHE A 189 -6.43 -7.97 3.26
CA PHE A 189 -7.64 -8.65 3.71
C PHE A 189 -8.86 -8.01 3.05
N ASP A 190 -9.40 -8.69 2.03
CA ASP A 190 -10.66 -8.35 1.40
C ASP A 190 -11.78 -9.21 2.00
N CYS A 191 -12.36 -8.70 3.08
CA CYS A 191 -13.48 -9.29 3.78
C CYS A 191 -14.22 -8.24 4.61
N SER A 192 -15.46 -8.56 5.01
CA SER A 192 -16.19 -7.77 6.00
C SER A 192 -15.52 -7.89 7.37
N HIS A 193 -15.56 -6.84 8.19
CA HIS A 193 -14.92 -6.74 9.50
C HIS A 193 -13.38 -6.89 9.48
N ALA A 194 -12.73 -6.54 8.36
CA ALA A 194 -11.28 -6.63 8.20
C ALA A 194 -10.50 -5.80 9.27
N GLY A 195 -11.08 -4.73 9.81
CA GLY A 195 -10.46 -3.94 10.88
C GLY A 195 -10.12 -4.76 12.13
N VAL A 196 -10.95 -5.77 12.46
CA VAL A 196 -10.70 -6.67 13.61
C VAL A 196 -9.41 -7.45 13.39
N VAL A 197 -9.22 -7.96 12.17
CA VAL A 197 -8.02 -8.69 11.75
C VAL A 197 -6.78 -7.81 11.95
N LEU A 198 -6.79 -6.58 11.45
CA LEU A 198 -5.64 -5.67 11.55
C LEU A 198 -5.28 -5.35 13.00
N ASN A 199 -6.27 -5.10 13.86
CA ASN A 199 -6.01 -4.80 15.26
C ASN A 199 -5.42 -5.98 16.03
N LEU A 200 -5.91 -7.20 15.76
CA LEU A 200 -5.41 -8.41 16.40
C LEU A 200 -4.03 -8.80 15.88
N PHE A 201 -3.76 -8.61 14.58
CA PHE A 201 -2.42 -8.81 14.01
C PHE A 201 -1.34 -7.97 14.71
N VAL A 202 -1.63 -6.72 15.05
CA VAL A 202 -0.68 -5.86 15.77
C VAL A 202 -0.39 -6.43 17.16
N LYS A 203 -1.43 -6.86 17.90
CA LYS A 203 -1.26 -7.48 19.22
C LYS A 203 -0.46 -8.78 19.15
N PHE A 204 -0.74 -9.63 18.16
CA PHE A 204 0.00 -10.88 17.95
C PHE A 204 1.44 -10.62 17.51
N ALA A 205 1.71 -9.58 16.71
CA ALA A 205 3.06 -9.16 16.35
C ALA A 205 3.89 -8.82 17.60
N GLU A 206 3.33 -8.02 18.51
CA GLU A 206 3.98 -7.66 19.77
C GLU A 206 4.26 -8.88 20.66
N GLN A 207 3.34 -9.84 20.68
CA GLN A 207 3.53 -11.09 21.41
C GLN A 207 4.65 -11.94 20.79
N ILE A 208 4.66 -12.10 19.47
CA ILE A 208 5.70 -12.85 18.75
C ILE A 208 7.08 -12.20 18.98
N ASP A 209 7.17 -10.87 18.95
CA ASP A 209 8.43 -10.17 19.23
C ASP A 209 8.94 -10.40 20.66
N LYS A 210 8.05 -10.39 21.66
CA LYS A 210 8.41 -10.70 23.05
C LYS A 210 8.95 -12.13 23.18
N GLU A 211 8.27 -13.10 22.56
CA GLU A 211 8.71 -14.51 22.54
C GLU A 211 10.06 -14.68 21.84
N LEU A 212 10.29 -13.97 20.73
CA LEU A 212 11.56 -13.98 20.01
C LEU A 212 12.70 -13.39 20.86
N GLU A 213 12.45 -12.29 21.56
CA GLU A 213 13.45 -11.64 22.41
C GLU A 213 13.79 -12.49 23.65
N GLU A 214 12.81 -13.18 24.23
CA GLU A 214 13.04 -14.17 25.28
C GLU A 214 13.87 -15.36 24.78
N ALA A 215 13.55 -15.88 23.59
CA ALA A 215 14.33 -16.96 22.97
C ALA A 215 15.78 -16.53 22.69
N ARG A 216 16.00 -15.30 22.22
CA ARG A 216 17.35 -14.72 22.03
C ARG A 216 18.12 -14.65 23.35
N ARG A 217 17.49 -14.14 24.41
CA ARG A 217 18.11 -14.07 25.75
C ARG A 217 18.50 -15.44 26.29
N ASN A 218 17.65 -16.45 26.12
CA ASN A 218 17.93 -17.82 26.57
C ASN A 218 19.12 -18.45 25.80
N ILE A 219 19.23 -18.21 24.49
CA ILE A 219 20.36 -18.70 23.69
C ILE A 219 21.68 -18.07 24.15
N VAL A 220 21.70 -16.74 24.34
CA VAL A 220 22.90 -16.02 24.82
C VAL A 220 23.31 -16.51 26.21
N GLN A 221 22.36 -16.75 27.12
CA GLN A 221 22.66 -17.30 28.45
C GLN A 221 23.20 -18.74 28.41
N SER A 222 22.70 -19.58 27.48
CA SER A 222 23.16 -20.97 27.33
C SER A 222 24.53 -21.14 26.65
N THR A 223 25.01 -20.10 25.94
CA THR A 223 26.27 -20.14 25.16
C THR A 223 27.49 -19.60 25.92
N PHE A 224 27.33 -19.22 27.20
CA PHE A 224 28.46 -18.99 28.11
C PHE A 224 28.73 -20.20 29.02
N PRO A 225 29.57 -21.17 28.63
CA PRO A 225 30.27 -22.01 29.58
C PRO A 225 31.65 -21.41 29.90
N THR A 226 31.96 -21.40 31.19
CA THR A 226 33.28 -21.17 31.77
C THR A 226 34.31 -22.12 31.13
N SER A 227 35.11 -21.65 30.17
CA SER A 227 36.52 -22.06 30.00
C SER A 227 37.17 -21.43 28.76
N THR A 228 38.38 -20.94 28.97
CA THR A 228 39.36 -20.45 28.01
C THR A 228 39.52 -21.36 26.79
N SER A 229 39.07 -20.91 25.63
CA SER A 229 39.62 -21.32 24.34
C SER A 229 39.42 -20.20 23.31
N THR A 230 40.51 -19.53 22.99
CA THR A 230 40.64 -18.65 21.83
C THR A 230 40.60 -19.51 20.56
N HIS A 231 39.54 -19.42 19.76
CA HIS A 231 39.52 -19.41 18.28
C HIS A 231 38.09 -19.66 17.76
N THR A 232 37.72 -18.91 16.70
CA THR A 232 36.54 -19.01 15.81
C THR A 232 35.16 -18.52 16.31
N THR A 233 35.08 -17.26 16.72
CA THR A 233 33.79 -16.54 16.86
C THR A 233 33.28 -16.02 15.51
N SER A 234 32.52 -16.82 14.75
CA SER A 234 31.62 -16.30 13.70
C SER A 234 30.71 -17.32 12.98
N GLN A 235 30.15 -18.38 13.60
CA GLN A 235 29.24 -19.30 12.86
C GLN A 235 28.07 -19.96 13.65
N ILE A 236 27.53 -19.38 14.75
CA ILE A 236 26.40 -20.02 15.49
C ILE A 236 25.03 -19.31 15.36
N ALA A 237 24.93 -18.11 14.77
CA ALA A 237 23.64 -17.44 14.60
C ALA A 237 23.05 -17.60 13.19
N PRO A 238 22.17 -18.60 12.94
CA PRO A 238 21.14 -18.38 11.90
C PRO A 238 19.80 -19.11 12.10
N LEU A 239 19.23 -19.21 13.31
CA LEU A 239 17.91 -19.89 13.48
C LEU A 239 16.73 -18.99 13.83
N LEU A 240 16.96 -17.77 14.33
CA LEU A 240 15.87 -16.87 14.69
C LEU A 240 15.66 -15.79 13.61
N PRO A 241 14.40 -15.45 13.28
CA PRO A 241 14.09 -14.33 12.40
C PRO A 241 14.80 -13.05 12.86
N THR A 242 15.37 -12.31 11.91
CA THR A 242 16.07 -11.04 12.15
C THR A 242 15.10 -9.85 12.14
N SER A 243 14.02 -9.95 11.37
CA SER A 243 13.02 -8.89 11.22
C SER A 243 11.81 -9.08 12.14
N SER A 244 11.29 -7.95 12.62
CA SER A 244 10.13 -7.90 13.53
C SER A 244 8.81 -7.87 12.74
N PRO A 245 7.82 -8.73 13.08
CA PRO A 245 6.45 -8.65 12.59
C PRO A 245 5.71 -7.34 12.87
N ILE A 246 6.14 -6.52 13.83
CA ILE A 246 5.54 -5.19 14.06
C ILE A 246 5.78 -4.27 12.85
N HIS A 247 6.77 -4.58 12.02
CA HIS A 247 7.08 -3.84 10.81
C HIS A 247 6.40 -4.40 9.54
N ASP A 248 5.59 -5.44 9.66
CA ASP A 248 4.78 -5.92 8.54
C ASP A 248 3.70 -4.89 8.17
N ILE A 249 3.30 -4.92 6.91
CA ILE A 249 2.31 -3.99 6.35
C ILE A 249 0.96 -4.70 6.26
N LEU A 250 -0.11 -4.06 6.72
CA LEU A 250 -1.46 -4.61 6.66
C LEU A 250 -2.38 -3.65 5.93
N LEU A 251 -3.22 -4.17 5.04
CA LEU A 251 -4.28 -3.45 4.35
C LEU A 251 -5.59 -4.22 4.55
N GLY A 252 -6.64 -3.55 4.99
CA GLY A 252 -7.96 -4.14 5.24
C GLY A 252 -9.06 -3.34 4.53
N ALA A 253 -10.05 -4.06 4.00
CA ALA A 253 -11.11 -3.49 3.18
C ALA A 253 -12.09 -2.59 3.94
N CYS A 254 -12.28 -2.81 5.25
CA CYS A 254 -13.29 -2.11 6.04
C CYS A 254 -12.91 -2.03 7.52
N SER A 255 -13.62 -1.21 8.29
CA SER A 255 -13.43 -1.10 9.74
C SER A 255 -14.00 -2.31 10.50
N GLU A 256 -13.77 -2.37 11.81
CA GLU A 256 -14.07 -3.53 12.68
C GLU A 256 -15.55 -3.94 12.66
N ASN A 257 -16.45 -2.99 12.50
CA ASN A 257 -17.90 -3.18 12.58
C ASN A 257 -18.61 -2.90 11.24
N GLU A 258 -17.87 -2.94 10.14
CA GLU A 258 -18.38 -2.59 8.82
C GLU A 258 -18.51 -3.82 7.92
N LEU A 259 -19.52 -3.75 7.04
CA LEU A 259 -19.72 -4.71 5.98
C LEU A 259 -19.21 -4.13 4.67
N LEU A 260 -18.82 -5.01 3.77
CA LEU A 260 -18.48 -4.62 2.41
C LEU A 260 -19.73 -4.09 1.68
N PRO A 261 -19.57 -3.11 0.76
CA PRO A 261 -20.68 -2.60 -0.04
C PRO A 261 -21.31 -3.69 -0.91
N MET A 262 -22.65 -3.72 -0.97
CA MET A 262 -23.42 -4.70 -1.77
C MET A 262 -24.07 -4.09 -3.04
N ASN A 263 -23.61 -2.91 -3.48
CA ASN A 263 -24.19 -2.24 -4.65
C ASN A 263 -24.02 -3.12 -5.91
N PRO A 264 -25.10 -3.55 -6.59
CA PRO A 264 -25.03 -4.43 -7.76
C PRO A 264 -24.27 -3.85 -8.95
N GLU A 265 -24.10 -2.53 -9.02
CA GLU A 265 -23.34 -1.89 -10.08
C GLU A 265 -21.82 -1.94 -9.85
N LEU A 266 -21.37 -2.39 -8.70
CA LEU A 266 -19.96 -2.54 -8.33
C LEU A 266 -19.57 -4.02 -8.19
N PRO A 267 -18.27 -4.33 -8.32
CA PRO A 267 -17.77 -5.65 -7.97
C PRO A 267 -17.91 -5.95 -6.48
N ALA A 268 -18.05 -7.23 -6.15
CA ALA A 268 -18.02 -7.71 -4.77
C ALA A 268 -16.63 -7.51 -4.15
N ASP A 269 -15.56 -7.69 -4.94
CA ASP A 269 -14.17 -7.38 -4.58
C ASP A 269 -13.81 -5.92 -4.84
N LEU A 270 -14.63 -5.00 -4.33
CA LEU A 270 -14.43 -3.56 -4.53
C LEU A 270 -13.06 -3.10 -4.02
N PHE A 271 -12.62 -3.58 -2.86
CA PHE A 271 -11.33 -3.22 -2.28
C PHE A 271 -10.18 -3.74 -3.14
N THR A 272 -10.19 -5.04 -3.48
CA THR A 272 -9.21 -5.64 -4.39
C THR A 272 -9.19 -4.92 -5.73
N SER A 273 -10.35 -4.67 -6.33
CA SER A 273 -10.49 -3.93 -7.59
C SER A 273 -9.87 -2.53 -7.54
N CYS A 274 -9.99 -1.82 -6.40
CA CYS A 274 -9.28 -0.55 -6.18
C CYS A 274 -7.77 -0.75 -6.14
N LEU A 275 -7.28 -1.75 -5.41
CA LEU A 275 -5.86 -2.02 -5.25
C LEU A 275 -5.17 -2.54 -6.52
N THR A 276 -5.86 -3.30 -7.36
CA THR A 276 -5.25 -4.02 -8.48
C THR A 276 -5.62 -3.45 -9.85
N THR A 277 -6.77 -2.77 -9.96
CA THR A 277 -7.31 -2.19 -11.20
C THR A 277 -7.90 -0.78 -11.00
N PRO A 278 -7.12 0.17 -10.45
CA PRO A 278 -7.62 1.46 -9.96
C PRO A 278 -8.34 2.29 -11.03
N ILE A 279 -7.81 2.35 -12.26
CA ILE A 279 -8.39 3.17 -13.32
C ILE A 279 -9.78 2.66 -13.73
N ARG A 280 -9.94 1.34 -13.87
CA ARG A 280 -11.20 0.71 -14.26
C ARG A 280 -12.29 0.99 -13.22
N ILE A 281 -11.98 0.78 -11.94
CA ILE A 281 -12.96 1.02 -10.87
C ILE A 281 -13.21 2.51 -10.64
N ALA A 282 -12.20 3.38 -10.79
CA ALA A 282 -12.38 4.82 -10.67
C ALA A 282 -13.37 5.35 -11.71
N LEU A 283 -13.23 4.92 -12.97
CA LEU A 283 -14.14 5.31 -14.04
C LEU A 283 -15.54 4.76 -13.83
N ARG A 284 -15.66 3.47 -13.48
CA ARG A 284 -16.95 2.85 -13.16
C ARG A 284 -17.64 3.59 -12.02
N TRP A 285 -16.93 3.87 -10.94
CA TRP A 285 -17.44 4.64 -9.81
C TRP A 285 -17.83 6.07 -10.18
N TYR A 286 -17.03 6.74 -11.02
CA TYR A 286 -17.27 8.12 -11.44
C TYR A 286 -18.54 8.24 -12.28
N VAL A 287 -18.78 7.32 -13.22
CA VAL A 287 -20.01 7.30 -14.03
C VAL A 287 -21.26 7.06 -13.19
N LEU A 288 -21.15 6.24 -12.14
CA LEU A 288 -22.26 5.97 -11.21
C LEU A 288 -22.64 7.16 -10.31
N GLN A 289 -21.82 8.21 -10.25
CA GLN A 289 -22.18 9.42 -9.50
C GLN A 289 -23.42 10.09 -10.12
N LYS A 290 -24.44 10.38 -9.29
CA LYS A 290 -25.78 10.81 -9.71
C LYS A 290 -25.83 12.02 -10.67
N ASN A 291 -24.85 12.92 -10.57
CA ASN A 291 -24.80 14.10 -11.43
C ASN A 291 -24.20 13.79 -12.80
N ILE A 292 -23.29 12.81 -12.88
CA ILE A 292 -22.53 12.48 -14.08
C ILE A 292 -23.33 11.53 -14.98
N SER A 293 -23.98 10.53 -14.39
CA SER A 293 -24.91 9.63 -15.10
C SER A 293 -26.03 10.38 -15.83
N ARG A 294 -26.47 11.53 -15.30
CA ARG A 294 -27.45 12.41 -15.98
C ARG A 294 -26.84 13.25 -17.10
N LEU A 295 -25.59 13.67 -16.96
CA LEU A 295 -24.91 14.53 -17.93
C LEU A 295 -24.44 13.74 -19.16
N ASN A 296 -24.03 12.49 -18.98
CA ASN A 296 -23.49 11.64 -20.04
C ASN A 296 -24.19 10.27 -20.11
N PRO A 297 -25.49 10.22 -20.49
CA PRO A 297 -26.27 8.97 -20.51
C PRO A 297 -25.81 7.96 -21.58
N HIS A 298 -24.94 8.38 -22.51
CA HIS A 298 -24.44 7.54 -23.60
C HIS A 298 -23.22 6.69 -23.22
N ILE A 299 -22.60 6.95 -22.07
CA ILE A 299 -21.42 6.20 -21.63
C ILE A 299 -21.88 4.94 -20.93
N ASP A 300 -21.76 3.80 -21.61
CA ASP A 300 -22.07 2.50 -21.05
C ASP A 300 -20.85 1.86 -20.35
N GLN A 301 -21.10 0.75 -19.64
CA GLN A 301 -20.04 0.01 -18.96
C GLN A 301 -19.06 -0.64 -19.95
N GLU A 302 -19.51 -0.95 -21.17
CA GLU A 302 -18.69 -1.60 -22.21
C GLU A 302 -17.61 -0.65 -22.74
N MET A 303 -17.91 0.64 -22.87
CA MET A 303 -16.98 1.69 -23.22
C MET A 303 -15.87 1.85 -22.18
N ILE A 304 -16.21 1.76 -20.89
CA ILE A 304 -15.22 1.80 -19.79
C ILE A 304 -14.28 0.59 -19.86
N ASP A 305 -14.81 -0.57 -20.22
CA ASP A 305 -14.03 -1.80 -20.33
C ASP A 305 -13.14 -1.83 -21.57
N LYS A 306 -13.46 -1.02 -22.60
CA LYS A 306 -12.77 -0.98 -23.90
C LYS A 306 -12.01 0.32 -24.17
N ILE A 307 -11.52 0.98 -23.12
CA ILE A 307 -10.70 2.20 -23.30
C ILE A 307 -9.45 1.86 -24.13
N PRO A 308 -9.20 2.62 -25.21
CA PRO A 308 -8.09 2.32 -26.10
C PRO A 308 -6.75 2.52 -25.40
N GLY A 309 -5.81 1.61 -25.68
CA GLY A 309 -4.44 1.72 -25.23
C GLY A 309 -4.01 0.69 -24.18
N THR A 310 -2.85 0.97 -23.59
CA THR A 310 -2.27 0.14 -22.54
C THR A 310 -1.78 1.03 -21.41
N VAL A 311 -1.82 0.54 -20.17
CA VAL A 311 -1.37 1.29 -18.98
C VAL A 311 0.11 1.69 -19.01
N THR A 312 0.92 1.02 -19.85
CA THR A 312 2.34 1.30 -20.06
C THR A 312 2.59 2.37 -21.11
N ASP A 313 1.70 2.52 -22.09
CA ASP A 313 1.85 3.49 -23.17
C ASP A 313 1.22 4.84 -22.78
N ARG A 314 2.06 5.77 -22.31
CA ARG A 314 1.64 7.12 -21.90
C ARG A 314 1.02 7.97 -23.02
N LYS A 315 1.17 7.57 -24.30
CA LYS A 315 0.53 8.25 -25.43
C LYS A 315 -0.90 7.76 -25.68
N SER A 316 -1.24 6.60 -25.12
CA SER A 316 -2.59 6.06 -25.19
C SER A 316 -3.47 6.63 -24.08
N MET A 317 -4.78 6.73 -24.32
CA MET A 317 -5.72 7.30 -23.34
C MET A 317 -5.64 6.58 -21.99
N LEU A 318 -5.59 5.24 -22.00
CA LEU A 318 -5.48 4.45 -20.78
C LEU A 318 -4.14 4.70 -20.03
N GLY A 319 -3.04 4.86 -20.76
CA GLY A 319 -1.74 5.12 -20.15
C GLY A 319 -1.60 6.54 -19.62
N GLU A 320 -2.19 7.53 -20.29
CA GLU A 320 -2.26 8.91 -19.80
C GLU A 320 -3.07 8.98 -18.49
N LEU A 321 -4.25 8.34 -18.45
CA LEU A 321 -5.06 8.19 -17.24
C LEU A 321 -4.28 7.59 -16.08
N ASN A 322 -3.59 6.48 -16.35
CA ASN A 322 -2.76 5.81 -15.35
C ASN A 322 -1.62 6.71 -14.85
N TRP A 323 -1.02 7.50 -15.74
CA TRP A 323 0.07 8.41 -15.39
C TRP A 323 -0.42 9.58 -14.53
N ILE A 324 -1.55 10.20 -14.88
CA ILE A 324 -2.19 11.26 -14.09
C ILE A 324 -2.58 10.73 -12.72
N PHE A 325 -3.23 9.57 -12.66
CA PHE A 325 -3.60 8.92 -11.41
C PHE A 325 -2.38 8.69 -10.50
N THR A 326 -1.27 8.19 -11.07
CA THR A 326 -0.02 7.99 -10.34
C THR A 326 0.53 9.31 -9.82
N ALA A 327 0.55 10.36 -10.64
CA ALA A 327 1.05 11.68 -10.23
C ALA A 327 0.20 12.31 -9.12
N VAL A 328 -1.13 12.22 -9.22
CA VAL A 328 -2.07 12.76 -8.22
C VAL A 328 -1.92 12.02 -6.90
N THR A 329 -1.98 10.68 -6.91
CA THR A 329 -1.90 9.89 -5.67
C THR A 329 -0.55 10.02 -4.98
N ASP A 330 0.56 10.05 -5.73
CA ASP A 330 1.90 10.26 -5.18
C ASP A 330 2.04 11.65 -4.56
N THR A 331 1.46 12.69 -5.21
CA THR A 331 1.46 14.06 -4.69
C THR A 331 0.60 14.20 -3.44
N ILE A 332 -0.57 13.55 -3.38
CA ILE A 332 -1.42 13.53 -2.18
C ILE A 332 -0.65 12.91 -1.01
N ALA A 333 -0.02 11.75 -1.24
CA ALA A 333 0.78 11.06 -0.23
C ALA A 333 1.96 11.92 0.25
N TRP A 334 2.69 12.56 -0.67
CA TRP A 334 3.85 13.40 -0.32
C TRP A 334 3.46 14.60 0.57
N ASN A 335 2.31 15.21 0.31
CA ASN A 335 1.85 16.37 1.09
C ASN A 335 1.22 15.99 2.43
N SER A 336 0.74 14.75 2.57
CA SER A 336 -0.05 14.32 3.73
C SER A 336 0.74 13.46 4.72
N LEU A 337 1.82 12.80 4.28
CA LEU A 337 2.56 11.83 5.09
C LEU A 337 3.88 12.39 5.62
N PRO A 338 4.29 12.01 6.84
CA PRO A 338 5.65 12.24 7.30
C PRO A 338 6.67 11.61 6.35
N LYS A 339 7.84 12.25 6.23
CA LYS A 339 8.93 11.83 5.33
C LYS A 339 9.24 10.33 5.44
N ASP A 340 9.40 9.80 6.65
CA ASP A 340 9.81 8.41 6.86
C ASP A 340 8.73 7.41 6.44
N THR A 341 7.46 7.74 6.71
CA THR A 341 6.32 6.93 6.29
C THR A 341 6.19 6.94 4.77
N PHE A 342 6.33 8.12 4.16
CA PHE A 342 6.32 8.24 2.70
C PHE A 342 7.44 7.43 2.05
N GLN A 343 8.68 7.57 2.52
CA GLN A 343 9.83 6.84 1.97
C GLN A 343 9.64 5.32 2.12
N ARG A 344 9.18 4.85 3.28
CA ARG A 344 8.92 3.43 3.53
C ARG A 344 7.82 2.85 2.62
N LEU A 345 6.71 3.56 2.44
CA LEU A 345 5.54 3.01 1.75
C LEU A 345 5.52 3.30 0.24
N PHE A 346 6.03 4.46 -0.20
CA PHE A 346 5.94 4.94 -1.58
C PHE A 346 7.27 4.87 -2.34
N ARG A 347 8.39 4.55 -1.69
CA ARG A 347 9.72 4.52 -2.33
C ARG A 347 10.53 3.24 -2.10
N GLN A 348 10.26 2.48 -1.04
CA GLN A 348 11.06 1.30 -0.68
C GLN A 348 10.87 0.08 -1.59
N ASP A 349 9.62 -0.21 -1.96
CA ASP A 349 9.23 -1.36 -2.77
C ASP A 349 8.17 -0.91 -3.80
N LEU A 350 8.38 -1.26 -5.08
CA LEU A 350 7.49 -0.88 -6.18
C LEU A 350 6.07 -1.43 -6.03
N LEU A 351 5.92 -2.66 -5.51
CA LEU A 351 4.60 -3.26 -5.31
C LEU A 351 3.86 -2.56 -4.18
N VAL A 352 4.54 -2.34 -3.05
CA VAL A 352 3.99 -1.64 -1.89
C VAL A 352 3.59 -0.21 -2.28
N ALA A 353 4.44 0.51 -3.01
CA ALA A 353 4.14 1.85 -3.49
C ALA A 353 2.91 1.88 -4.43
N SER A 354 2.74 0.84 -5.25
CA SER A 354 1.56 0.70 -6.09
C SER A 354 0.30 0.46 -5.27
N LEU A 355 0.36 -0.46 -4.31
CA LEU A 355 -0.77 -0.75 -3.43
C LEU A 355 -1.17 0.46 -2.61
N PHE A 356 -0.24 1.23 -2.07
CA PHE A 356 -0.59 2.42 -1.28
C PHE A 356 -1.12 3.59 -2.10
N ARG A 357 -0.61 3.82 -3.31
CA ARG A 357 -1.23 4.77 -4.25
C ARG A 357 -2.69 4.38 -4.54
N ASN A 358 -2.90 3.10 -4.78
CA ASN A 358 -4.22 2.54 -5.10
C ASN A 358 -5.13 2.47 -3.85
N PHE A 359 -4.55 2.34 -2.66
CA PHE A 359 -5.27 2.39 -1.38
C PHE A 359 -5.88 3.78 -1.13
N LEU A 360 -5.24 4.87 -1.55
CA LEU A 360 -5.83 6.21 -1.46
C LEU A 360 -7.12 6.32 -2.29
N LEU A 361 -7.17 5.65 -3.44
CA LEU A 361 -8.39 5.55 -4.23
C LEU A 361 -9.45 4.70 -3.52
N ALA A 362 -9.04 3.57 -2.93
CA ALA A 362 -9.93 2.71 -2.15
C ALA A 362 -10.57 3.50 -0.98
N GLU A 363 -9.78 4.30 -0.27
CA GLU A 363 -10.25 5.18 0.80
C GLU A 363 -11.35 6.11 0.32
N ARG A 364 -11.19 6.69 -0.86
CA ARG A 364 -12.16 7.60 -1.45
C ARG A 364 -13.43 6.90 -1.93
N ILE A 365 -13.29 5.80 -2.69
CA ILE A 365 -14.42 5.07 -3.27
C ILE A 365 -15.24 4.38 -2.19
N MET A 366 -14.59 3.61 -1.31
CA MET A 366 -15.29 2.80 -0.31
C MET A 366 -16.03 3.68 0.71
N ARG A 367 -15.46 4.85 1.06
CA ARG A 367 -16.11 5.80 1.97
C ARG A 367 -17.43 6.34 1.42
N SER A 368 -17.57 6.48 0.10
CA SER A 368 -18.84 6.88 -0.52
C SER A 368 -19.97 5.86 -0.32
N TYR A 369 -19.64 4.63 0.07
CA TYR A 369 -20.56 3.55 0.40
C TYR A 369 -20.57 3.22 1.91
N GLY A 370 -20.09 4.14 2.76
CA GLY A 370 -20.08 3.95 4.21
C GLY A 370 -19.07 2.92 4.72
N CYS A 371 -18.04 2.62 3.92
CA CYS A 371 -17.02 1.62 4.23
C CYS A 371 -15.64 2.27 4.33
N HIS A 372 -14.93 2.05 5.43
CA HIS A 372 -13.65 2.71 5.75
C HIS A 372 -12.51 1.70 5.70
N VAL A 373 -11.70 1.78 4.65
CA VAL A 373 -10.46 1.00 4.54
C VAL A 373 -9.51 1.30 5.69
N CYS A 374 -8.74 0.30 6.10
CA CYS A 374 -7.79 0.42 7.20
C CYS A 374 -6.40 -0.06 6.79
N SER A 375 -5.36 0.54 7.39
CA SER A 375 -3.97 0.15 7.14
C SER A 375 -3.12 0.13 8.42
N ARG A 376 -2.06 -0.67 8.39
CA ARG A 376 -0.92 -0.61 9.32
C ARG A 376 0.38 -0.53 8.50
N PRO A 377 1.18 0.54 8.65
CA PRO A 377 0.94 1.72 9.49
C PRO A 377 -0.33 2.49 9.09
N ALA A 378 -0.96 3.14 10.06
CA ALA A 378 -2.18 3.93 9.83
C ALA A 378 -1.84 5.21 9.05
N LEU A 379 -2.66 5.53 8.06
CA LEU A 379 -2.53 6.76 7.28
C LEU A 379 -3.52 7.82 7.75
N PRO A 380 -3.17 9.12 7.67
CA PRO A 380 -4.13 10.20 7.87
C PRO A 380 -5.18 10.17 6.75
N PRO A 381 -6.38 10.70 7.00
CA PRO A 381 -7.44 10.74 6.01
C PRO A 381 -7.02 11.57 4.78
N MET A 382 -7.09 10.97 3.59
CA MET A 382 -6.68 11.60 2.32
C MET A 382 -7.78 11.65 1.25
N PHE A 383 -8.96 11.08 1.54
CA PHE A 383 -10.10 11.00 0.63
C PHE A 383 -10.66 12.36 0.15
N GLU A 384 -10.51 13.42 0.94
CA GLU A 384 -11.01 14.78 0.67
C GLU A 384 -9.93 15.76 0.18
N HIS A 385 -8.71 15.27 -0.09
CA HIS A 385 -7.62 16.13 -0.54
C HIS A 385 -7.98 16.87 -1.85
N ARG A 386 -7.72 18.18 -1.92
CA ARG A 386 -8.13 19.05 -3.05
C ARG A 386 -7.71 18.54 -4.44
N LEU A 387 -6.57 17.85 -4.53
CA LEU A 387 -6.05 17.29 -5.78
C LEU A 387 -6.96 16.23 -6.41
N TRP A 388 -7.80 15.57 -5.62
CA TRP A 388 -8.83 14.68 -6.16
C TRP A 388 -9.81 15.43 -7.06
N LEU A 389 -10.30 16.58 -6.60
CA LEU A 389 -11.28 17.39 -7.34
C LEU A 389 -10.63 18.09 -8.54
N VAL A 390 -9.50 18.77 -8.29
CA VAL A 390 -8.90 19.68 -9.28
C VAL A 390 -8.30 18.93 -10.47
N ASN A 391 -7.71 17.76 -10.22
CA ASN A 391 -6.97 17.03 -11.24
C ASN A 391 -7.71 15.78 -11.68
N PHE A 392 -8.11 14.92 -10.75
CA PHE A 392 -8.63 13.60 -11.10
C PHE A 392 -10.07 13.66 -11.64
N ASP A 393 -10.99 14.27 -10.89
CA ASP A 393 -12.40 14.38 -11.30
C ASP A 393 -12.58 15.28 -12.51
N ARG A 394 -11.80 16.38 -12.58
CA ARG A 394 -11.82 17.28 -13.73
C ARG A 394 -11.29 16.59 -14.99
N PHE A 395 -10.26 15.75 -14.87
CA PHE A 395 -9.77 14.98 -16.02
C PHE A 395 -10.82 13.99 -16.51
N PHE A 396 -11.48 13.25 -15.61
CA PHE A 396 -12.58 12.37 -16.03
C PHE A 396 -13.74 13.11 -16.67
N PHE A 397 -14.09 14.29 -16.14
CA PHE A 397 -15.09 15.14 -16.75
C PHE A 397 -14.73 15.53 -18.20
N LEU A 398 -13.46 15.88 -18.44
CA LEU A 398 -12.97 16.23 -19.77
C LEU A 398 -12.88 15.03 -20.71
N LEU A 399 -12.49 13.86 -20.20
CA LEU A 399 -12.42 12.62 -20.98
C LEU A 399 -13.78 12.17 -21.52
N MET A 400 -14.85 12.49 -20.80
CA MET A 400 -16.21 12.06 -21.10
C MET A 400 -17.03 13.09 -21.87
N ARG A 401 -16.40 14.19 -22.31
CA ARG A 401 -16.93 15.11 -23.33
C ARG A 401 -16.32 14.78 -24.67
#